data_AF-A0AA46SLD1-F1
#
_entry.id   AF-A0AA46SLD1-F1
#
_cell.length_a   1.000
_cell.length_b   1.000
_cell.length_c   1.000
_cell.angle_alpha   90.00
_cell.angle_beta   90.00
_cell.angle_gamma   90.00
#
_symmetry.space_group_name_H-M   'P 1'
#
loop_
_entity.id
_entity.type
_entity.pdbx_description
1 polymer ?
#
loop_
_entity_poly.entity_id
_entity_poly.type
_entity_poly.pdbx_seq_one_letter_code
_entity_poly.pdbx_strand_id
1 'polypeptide(L)'
;MKRIFTHMLDLSNPFMDTDKEIVRQSQNKENWNKVVSYYIGIADALVVNYWEGDLKLEHESQISTKAYDDLLPYRVKNESIGDGMACSFYEINSKVNELLLSHSNPYEITQVFHFELIKGEKVLLSSEDNGTSLLFFADEDNLNELIKNDVQKEAIILFPE
;
A
#
# COMPACT_ATOMS: atom_id res chain seq x y z
N MET A 1 -5.28 6.00 22.47
CA MET A 1 -6.15 6.75 21.53
C MET A 1 -5.60 6.51 20.13
N LYS A 2 -6.42 6.06 19.17
CA LYS A 2 -5.95 5.88 17.79
C LYS A 2 -5.91 7.23 17.09
N ARG A 3 -4.85 7.48 16.33
CA ARG A 3 -4.65 8.69 15.53
C ARG A 3 -4.45 8.30 14.07
N ILE A 4 -4.74 9.23 13.17
CA ILE A 4 -4.53 9.06 11.73
C ILE A 4 -3.14 9.58 11.39
N PHE A 5 -2.37 8.78 10.68
CA PHE A 5 -1.05 9.12 10.18
C PHE A 5 -1.02 9.01 8.66
N THR A 6 -0.06 9.69 8.05
CA THR A 6 0.22 9.58 6.63
C THR A 6 1.71 9.33 6.37
N HIS A 7 1.98 8.66 5.26
CA HIS A 7 3.31 8.49 4.69
C HIS A 7 3.21 8.64 3.16
N MET A 8 3.99 9.54 2.57
CA MET A 8 3.94 9.85 1.14
C MET A 8 5.25 9.41 0.44
N LEU A 9 5.12 8.78 -0.73
CA LEU A 9 6.24 8.45 -1.61
C LEU A 9 6.77 9.69 -2.34
N ASP A 10 5.86 10.56 -2.79
CA ASP A 10 6.21 11.82 -3.44
C ASP A 10 6.12 12.97 -2.44
N LEU A 11 7.24 13.68 -2.25
CA LEU A 11 7.34 14.82 -1.35
C LEU A 11 7.25 16.13 -2.14
N SER A 12 6.30 16.29 -3.06
CA SER A 12 5.97 17.53 -3.81
C SER A 12 7.10 18.22 -4.58
N ASN A 13 8.35 17.77 -4.44
CA ASN A 13 9.52 18.25 -5.13
C ASN A 13 9.72 17.36 -6.34
N PRO A 14 9.86 17.94 -7.55
CA PRO A 14 10.17 17.15 -8.73
C PRO A 14 11.43 16.33 -8.47
N PHE A 15 11.31 15.02 -8.63
CA PHE A 15 12.45 14.11 -8.51
C PHE A 15 13.54 14.57 -9.50
N MET A 16 14.70 14.91 -8.96
CA MET A 16 15.89 15.22 -9.75
C MET A 16 16.83 14.03 -9.64
N ASP A 17 17.28 13.48 -10.77
CA ASP A 17 18.22 12.36 -10.86
C ASP A 17 19.62 12.74 -10.34
N THR A 18 19.72 13.00 -9.04
CA THR A 18 20.96 13.19 -8.31
C THR A 18 21.14 12.01 -7.36
N ASP A 19 22.38 11.62 -7.08
CA ASP A 19 22.67 10.49 -6.18
C ASP A 19 21.95 10.60 -4.83
N LYS A 20 21.88 11.82 -4.28
CA LYS A 20 21.18 12.10 -3.02
C LYS A 20 19.68 11.82 -3.11
N GLU A 21 19.05 12.27 -4.18
CA GLU A 21 17.61 12.09 -4.38
C GLU A 21 17.25 10.64 -4.67
N ILE A 22 18.10 9.91 -5.42
CA ILE A 22 17.95 8.46 -5.63
C ILE A 22 17.97 7.71 -4.30
N VAL A 23 18.97 8.00 -3.44
CA VAL A 23 19.05 7.40 -2.10
C VAL A 23 17.82 7.75 -1.26
N ARG A 24 17.39 9.01 -1.27
CA ARG A 24 16.22 9.48 -0.53
C ARG A 24 14.94 8.79 -0.99
N GLN A 25 14.73 8.68 -2.29
CA GLN A 25 13.57 7.99 -2.87
C GLN A 25 13.57 6.51 -2.51
N SER A 26 14.73 5.84 -2.58
CA SER A 26 14.87 4.44 -2.18
C SER A 26 14.52 4.24 -0.70
N GLN A 27 15.00 5.11 0.20
CA GLN A 27 14.70 5.03 1.63
C GLN A 27 13.22 5.32 1.93
N ASN A 28 12.63 6.30 1.24
CA ASN A 28 11.20 6.59 1.37
C ASN A 28 10.34 5.40 0.91
N LYS A 29 10.73 4.75 -0.19
CA LYS A 29 10.05 3.55 -0.69
C LYS A 29 10.18 2.39 0.30
N GLU A 30 11.37 2.19 0.86
CA GLU A 30 11.60 1.18 1.88
C GLU A 30 10.70 1.38 3.12
N ASN A 31 10.59 2.62 3.62
CA ASN A 31 9.68 2.94 4.73
C ASN A 31 8.22 2.65 4.38
N TRP A 32 7.76 3.06 3.19
CA TRP A 32 6.40 2.76 2.71
C TRP A 32 6.13 1.26 2.69
N ASN A 33 7.07 0.47 2.16
CA ASN A 33 6.93 -0.99 2.05
C ASN A 33 6.87 -1.67 3.41
N LYS A 34 7.66 -1.19 4.38
CA LYS A 34 7.64 -1.65 5.77
C LYS A 34 6.31 -1.35 6.46
N VAL A 35 5.74 -0.15 6.25
CA VAL A 35 4.41 0.20 6.76
C VAL A 35 3.35 -0.75 6.19
N VAL A 36 3.32 -0.94 4.87
CA VAL A 36 2.36 -1.84 4.23
C VAL A 36 2.52 -3.28 4.71
N SER A 37 3.75 -3.79 4.78
CA SER A 37 4.05 -5.15 5.26
C SER A 37 3.59 -5.38 6.70
N TYR A 38 3.78 -4.39 7.58
CA TYR A 38 3.27 -4.44 8.95
C TYR A 38 1.74 -4.59 8.99
N TYR A 39 1.03 -3.76 8.21
CA TYR A 39 -0.44 -3.78 8.18
C TYR A 39 -1.01 -5.03 7.51
N ILE A 40 -0.33 -5.59 6.49
CA ILE A 40 -0.68 -6.89 5.91
C ILE A 40 -0.66 -7.97 7.01
N GLY A 41 0.35 -7.96 7.88
CA GLY A 41 0.50 -8.95 8.95
C GLY A 41 -0.60 -8.92 10.03
N ILE A 42 -1.42 -7.88 10.09
CA ILE A 42 -2.48 -7.73 11.11
C ILE A 42 -3.89 -7.60 10.53
N ALA A 43 -4.02 -7.44 9.22
CA ALA A 43 -5.29 -7.33 8.50
C ALA A 43 -5.90 -8.71 8.23
N ASP A 44 -7.23 -8.75 8.15
CA ASP A 44 -7.99 -9.96 7.82
C ASP A 44 -8.39 -9.97 6.32
N ALA A 45 -8.46 -8.79 5.70
CA ALA A 45 -8.91 -8.64 4.31
C ALA A 45 -8.19 -7.50 3.57
N LEU A 46 -8.19 -7.62 2.25
CA LEU A 46 -7.73 -6.61 1.30
C LEU A 46 -8.89 -6.23 0.37
N VAL A 47 -9.04 -4.94 0.15
CA VAL A 47 -9.92 -4.37 -0.89
C VAL A 47 -9.07 -3.65 -1.91
N VAL A 48 -9.36 -3.89 -3.19
CA VAL A 48 -8.65 -3.29 -4.32
C VAL A 48 -9.63 -2.61 -5.26
N ASN A 49 -9.39 -1.32 -5.53
CA ASN A 49 -10.12 -0.56 -6.54
C ASN A 49 -9.24 -0.44 -7.79
N TYR A 50 -9.76 -0.85 -8.94
CA TYR A 50 -8.97 -0.91 -10.17
C TYR A 50 -9.86 -0.75 -11.42
N TRP A 51 -9.28 -0.30 -12.52
CA TRP A 51 -9.92 -0.38 -13.84
C TRP A 51 -9.62 -1.74 -14.46
N GLU A 52 -10.65 -2.44 -14.95
CA GLU A 52 -10.46 -3.76 -15.58
C GLU A 52 -9.57 -3.72 -16.84
N GLY A 53 -9.44 -2.54 -17.46
CA GLY A 53 -8.54 -2.31 -18.60
C GLY A 53 -7.06 -2.37 -18.20
N ASP A 54 -6.72 -1.97 -16.97
CA ASP A 54 -5.32 -1.85 -16.52
C ASP A 54 -4.68 -3.21 -16.28
N LEU A 55 -5.50 -4.24 -16.05
CA LEU A 55 -5.07 -5.64 -15.96
C LEU A 55 -4.38 -6.17 -17.21
N LYS A 56 -4.61 -5.54 -18.36
CA LYS A 56 -4.12 -6.03 -19.65
C LYS A 56 -2.97 -5.21 -20.20
N LEU A 57 -2.39 -4.32 -19.39
CA LEU A 57 -1.26 -3.49 -19.81
C LEU A 57 -0.02 -4.36 -20.01
N GLU A 58 0.56 -4.30 -21.22
CA GLU A 58 1.75 -5.07 -21.59
C GLU A 58 3.04 -4.57 -20.93
N HIS A 59 3.02 -3.35 -20.38
CA HIS A 59 4.17 -2.68 -19.79
C HIS A 59 3.88 -2.19 -18.38
N GLU A 60 4.85 -2.37 -17.49
CA GLU A 60 4.78 -1.80 -16.14
C GLU A 60 4.86 -0.28 -16.21
N SER A 61 3.94 0.38 -15.51
CA SER A 61 3.93 1.82 -15.30
C SER A 61 3.74 2.13 -13.82
N GLN A 62 3.82 3.40 -13.44
CA GLN A 62 3.53 3.83 -12.06
C GLN A 62 2.08 3.57 -11.61
N ILE A 63 1.21 3.14 -12.55
CA ILE A 63 -0.21 2.82 -12.35
C ILE A 63 -0.44 1.30 -12.54
N SER A 64 0.62 0.50 -12.52
CA SER A 64 0.56 -0.93 -12.84
C SER A 64 -0.29 -1.71 -11.83
N THR A 65 -1.38 -2.31 -12.31
CA THR A 65 -2.20 -3.29 -11.57
C THR A 65 -1.70 -4.73 -11.74
N LYS A 66 -0.46 -4.95 -12.19
CA LYS A 66 0.04 -6.29 -12.53
C LYS A 66 0.06 -7.26 -11.34
N ALA A 67 0.35 -6.80 -10.13
CA ALA A 67 0.35 -7.62 -8.91
C ALA A 67 -1.05 -8.14 -8.58
N TYR A 68 -2.08 -7.43 -9.07
CA TYR A 68 -3.45 -7.85 -8.92
C TYR A 68 -3.79 -9.05 -9.82
N ASP A 69 -3.09 -9.28 -10.94
CA ASP A 69 -3.29 -10.49 -11.77
C ASP A 69 -3.03 -11.77 -10.97
N ASP A 70 -1.95 -11.78 -10.17
CA ASP A 70 -1.61 -12.92 -9.32
C ASP A 70 -2.63 -13.13 -8.18
N LEU A 71 -3.34 -12.06 -7.81
CA LEU A 71 -4.40 -12.10 -6.79
C LEU A 71 -5.75 -12.55 -7.37
N LEU A 72 -6.05 -12.31 -8.65
CA LEU A 72 -7.34 -12.60 -9.29
C LEU A 72 -7.95 -13.97 -8.93
N PRO A 73 -7.19 -15.09 -8.91
CA PRO A 73 -7.73 -16.41 -8.58
C PRO A 73 -8.26 -16.54 -7.14
N TYR A 74 -7.80 -15.69 -6.23
CA TYR A 74 -8.14 -15.70 -4.81
C TYR A 74 -9.26 -14.71 -4.45
N ARG A 75 -9.83 -14.05 -5.45
CA ARG A 75 -10.89 -13.07 -5.27
C ARG A 75 -12.15 -13.70 -4.71
N VAL A 76 -12.64 -13.15 -3.60
CA VAL A 76 -13.88 -13.60 -2.96
C VAL A 76 -15.09 -12.91 -3.58
N LYS A 77 -14.97 -11.62 -3.89
CA LYS A 77 -16.05 -10.79 -4.43
C LYS A 77 -15.50 -9.75 -5.41
N ASN A 78 -16.27 -9.45 -6.45
CA ASN A 78 -16.00 -8.36 -7.37
C ASN A 78 -17.30 -7.57 -7.61
N GLU A 79 -17.25 -6.25 -7.48
CA GLU A 79 -18.38 -5.36 -7.75
C GLU A 79 -17.95 -4.22 -8.66
N SER A 80 -18.82 -3.80 -9.58
CA SER A 80 -18.59 -2.57 -10.33
C SER A 80 -18.93 -1.37 -9.44
N ILE A 81 -18.03 -0.38 -9.38
CA ILE A 81 -18.18 0.81 -8.54
C ILE A 81 -18.35 2.12 -9.33
N GLY A 82 -18.59 2.02 -10.64
CA GLY A 82 -18.77 3.18 -11.53
C GLY A 82 -17.50 3.49 -12.35
N ASP A 83 -17.63 4.36 -13.37
CA ASP A 83 -16.51 4.84 -14.21
C ASP A 83 -15.60 3.76 -14.81
N GLY A 84 -16.15 2.57 -15.05
CA GLY A 84 -15.40 1.41 -15.53
C GLY A 84 -14.48 0.76 -14.49
N MET A 85 -14.56 1.18 -13.23
CA MET A 85 -13.84 0.60 -12.11
C MET A 85 -14.59 -0.58 -11.48
N ALA A 86 -13.81 -1.46 -10.90
CA ALA A 86 -14.24 -2.57 -10.08
C ALA A 86 -13.58 -2.49 -8.70
N CYS A 87 -14.31 -2.97 -7.70
CA CYS A 87 -13.87 -3.17 -6.33
C CYS A 87 -13.83 -4.67 -6.06
N SER A 88 -12.65 -5.18 -5.73
CA SER A 88 -12.44 -6.58 -5.42
C SER A 88 -12.05 -6.80 -3.98
N PHE A 89 -12.65 -7.82 -3.36
CA PHE A 89 -12.41 -8.21 -1.99
C PHE A 89 -11.65 -9.54 -1.93
N TYR A 90 -10.68 -9.61 -1.02
CA TYR A 90 -9.84 -10.77 -0.74
C TYR A 90 -9.80 -11.02 0.76
N GLU A 91 -9.94 -12.28 1.15
CA GLU A 91 -9.55 -12.73 2.48
C GLU A 91 -8.03 -12.94 2.52
N ILE A 92 -7.34 -12.38 3.52
CA ILE A 92 -5.90 -12.56 3.69
C ILE A 92 -5.65 -13.92 4.35
N ASN A 93 -5.73 -14.97 3.54
CA ASN A 93 -5.25 -16.30 3.90
C ASN A 93 -3.73 -16.42 3.68
N SER A 94 -3.14 -17.57 4.02
CA SER A 94 -1.69 -17.80 3.90
C SER A 94 -1.16 -17.53 2.49
N LYS A 95 -1.93 -17.85 1.44
CA LYS A 95 -1.49 -17.68 0.05
C LYS A 95 -1.59 -16.24 -0.42
N VAL A 96 -2.68 -15.56 -0.09
CA VAL A 96 -2.83 -14.13 -0.37
C VAL A 96 -1.76 -13.32 0.37
N ASN A 97 -1.52 -13.65 1.65
CA ASN A 97 -0.45 -13.02 2.43
C ASN A 97 0.94 -13.20 1.79
N GLU A 98 1.28 -14.43 1.36
CA GLU A 98 2.54 -14.70 0.66
C GLU A 98 2.70 -13.83 -0.60
N LEU A 99 1.65 -13.72 -1.41
CA LEU A 99 1.66 -12.90 -2.62
C LEU A 99 1.83 -11.42 -2.28
N LEU A 100 1.05 -10.89 -1.34
CA LEU A 100 1.13 -9.49 -0.93
C LEU A 100 2.52 -9.11 -0.38
N LEU A 101 3.11 -9.98 0.43
CA LEU A 101 4.46 -9.76 0.95
C LEU A 101 5.52 -9.83 -0.15
N SER A 102 5.36 -10.71 -1.14
CA SER A 102 6.28 -10.79 -2.28
C SER A 102 6.29 -9.51 -3.13
N HIS A 103 5.13 -8.87 -3.29
CA HIS A 103 4.99 -7.59 -4.00
C HIS A 103 5.35 -6.36 -3.14
N SER A 104 5.46 -6.53 -1.82
CA SER A 104 5.81 -5.48 -0.86
C SER A 104 7.31 -5.48 -0.48
N ASN A 105 8.16 -6.13 -1.28
CA ASN A 105 9.58 -6.22 -1.02
C ASN A 105 10.24 -4.82 -1.03
N PRO A 106 11.00 -4.41 0.01
CA PRO A 106 11.68 -3.11 0.06
C PRO A 106 12.68 -2.86 -1.08
N TYR A 107 13.15 -3.91 -1.74
CA TYR A 107 14.14 -3.84 -2.82
C TYR A 107 13.54 -3.88 -4.23
N GLU A 108 12.23 -4.07 -4.35
CA GLU A 108 11.51 -4.10 -5.63
C GLU A 108 10.53 -2.93 -5.74
N ILE A 109 10.24 -2.51 -6.97
CA ILE A 109 9.22 -1.48 -7.21
C ILE A 109 7.87 -2.07 -6.79
N THR A 110 7.34 -1.64 -5.65
CA THR A 110 5.97 -2.04 -5.28
C THR A 110 5.04 -1.47 -6.30
N GLN A 111 4.31 -2.39 -6.94
CA GLN A 111 3.33 -2.08 -7.94
C GLN A 111 2.18 -1.38 -7.23
N VAL A 112 1.94 -0.15 -7.64
CA VAL A 112 1.17 0.79 -6.85
C VAL A 112 -0.29 0.69 -7.27
N PHE A 113 -1.17 0.35 -6.34
CA PHE A 113 -2.62 0.29 -6.57
C PHE A 113 -3.37 0.97 -5.42
N HIS A 114 -4.59 1.42 -5.70
CA HIS A 114 -5.51 1.88 -4.66
C HIS A 114 -6.01 0.65 -3.89
N PHE A 115 -5.72 0.59 -2.60
CA PHE A 115 -6.15 -0.52 -1.75
C PHE A 115 -6.39 -0.13 -0.31
N GLU A 116 -7.22 -0.94 0.33
CA GLU A 116 -7.48 -0.86 1.77
C GLU A 116 -7.16 -2.19 2.43
N LEU A 117 -6.49 -2.13 3.59
CA LEU A 117 -6.29 -3.27 4.48
C LEU A 117 -7.26 -3.15 5.64
N ILE A 118 -8.07 -4.20 5.83
CA ILE A 118 -9.22 -4.19 6.74
C ILE A 118 -9.03 -5.25 7.83
N LYS A 119 -9.44 -4.92 9.06
CA LYS A 119 -9.56 -5.86 10.18
C LYS A 119 -10.95 -5.77 10.80
N GLY A 120 -11.73 -6.85 10.70
CA GLY A 120 -13.18 -6.81 10.94
C GLY A 120 -13.86 -5.78 10.03
N GLU A 121 -14.48 -4.76 10.62
CA GLU A 121 -15.17 -3.67 9.88
C GLU A 121 -14.33 -2.38 9.77
N LYS A 122 -13.05 -2.41 10.16
CA LYS A 122 -12.21 -1.22 10.27
C LYS A 122 -11.12 -1.21 9.20
N VAL A 123 -11.03 -0.12 8.44
CA VAL A 123 -9.87 0.18 7.59
C VAL A 123 -8.68 0.52 8.50
N LEU A 124 -7.61 -0.26 8.39
CA LEU A 124 -6.37 -0.04 9.13
C LEU A 124 -5.43 0.89 8.36
N LEU A 125 -5.36 0.68 7.04
CA LEU A 125 -4.51 1.41 6.12
C LEU A 125 -5.24 1.53 4.78
N SER A 126 -5.22 2.71 4.19
CA SER A 126 -5.64 3.02 2.83
C SER A 126 -4.45 3.54 2.02
N SER A 127 -4.38 3.11 0.77
CA SER A 127 -3.42 3.53 -0.25
C SER A 127 -4.14 4.47 -1.21
N GLU A 128 -3.77 5.75 -1.17
CA GLU A 128 -4.38 6.86 -1.90
C GLU A 128 -3.44 7.41 -2.99
N ASP A 129 -3.97 8.28 -3.86
CA ASP A 129 -3.21 8.95 -4.92
C ASP A 129 -2.48 7.96 -5.83
N ASN A 130 -3.22 6.96 -6.33
CA ASN A 130 -2.68 5.81 -7.06
C ASN A 130 -1.57 5.10 -6.27
N GLY A 131 -1.75 5.01 -4.94
CA GLY A 131 -0.88 4.44 -3.91
C GLY A 131 0.47 5.12 -3.67
N THR A 132 0.59 6.37 -4.09
CA THR A 132 1.74 7.21 -3.70
C THR A 132 1.62 7.68 -2.25
N SER A 133 0.43 7.69 -1.67
CA SER A 133 0.16 8.12 -0.30
C SER A 133 -0.43 6.97 0.51
N LEU A 134 -0.04 6.84 1.78
CA LEU A 134 -0.70 5.97 2.75
C LEU A 134 -1.41 6.83 3.78
N LEU A 135 -2.62 6.43 4.16
CA LEU A 135 -3.30 6.88 5.36
C LEU A 135 -3.58 5.68 6.26
N PHE A 136 -3.16 5.74 7.52
CA PHE A 136 -3.33 4.60 8.42
C PHE A 136 -3.61 5.02 9.86
N PHE A 137 -4.31 4.16 10.59
CA PHE A 137 -4.61 4.35 12.00
C PHE A 137 -3.59 3.62 12.86
N ALA A 138 -2.93 4.34 13.75
CA ALA A 138 -2.02 3.76 14.74
C ALA A 138 -2.33 4.31 16.14
N ASP A 139 -2.25 3.43 17.14
CA ASP A 139 -2.01 3.82 18.52
C ASP A 139 -0.50 3.80 18.84
N GLU A 140 -0.16 4.05 20.10
CA GLU A 140 1.24 4.11 20.54
C GLU A 140 1.97 2.78 20.36
N ASP A 141 1.27 1.66 20.58
CA ASP A 141 1.83 0.33 20.38
C ASP A 141 2.08 0.05 18.91
N ASN A 142 1.11 0.35 18.03
CA ASN A 142 1.30 0.22 16.58
C ASN A 142 2.49 1.05 16.08
N LEU A 143 2.62 2.30 16.54
CA LEU A 143 3.71 3.17 16.13
C LEU A 143 5.07 2.65 16.63
N ASN A 144 5.14 2.17 17.87
CA ASN A 144 6.36 1.58 18.43
C ASN A 144 6.77 0.32 17.66
N GLU A 145 5.83 -0.53 17.25
CA GLU A 145 6.12 -1.70 16.42
C GLU A 145 6.58 -1.32 15.00
N LEU A 146 6.00 -0.28 14.39
CA LEU A 146 6.50 0.25 13.11
C LEU A 146 7.95 0.73 13.22
N ILE A 147 8.28 1.47 14.29
CA ILE A 147 9.65 1.94 14.54
C ILE A 147 10.62 0.77 14.80
N LYS A 148 10.18 -0.27 15.52
CA LYS A 148 10.97 -1.49 15.72
C LYS A 148 11.22 -2.27 14.42
N ASN A 149 10.33 -2.13 13.43
CA ASN A 149 10.48 -2.68 12.09
C ASN A 149 11.26 -1.72 11.16
N ASP A 150 12.11 -0.85 11.73
CA ASP A 150 12.98 0.08 11.02
C ASP A 150 12.24 1.04 10.07
N VAL A 151 11.00 1.41 10.39
CA VAL A 151 10.33 2.55 9.76
C VAL A 151 10.85 3.84 10.40
N GLN A 152 11.37 4.75 9.58
CA GLN A 152 11.84 6.04 10.08
C GLN A 152 10.66 6.86 10.61
N LYS A 153 10.75 7.28 11.87
CA LYS A 153 9.68 8.02 12.55
C LYS A 153 9.37 9.33 11.86
N GLU A 154 10.38 9.99 11.29
CA GLU A 154 10.25 11.27 10.59
C GLU A 154 9.47 11.15 9.27
N ALA A 155 9.38 9.95 8.71
CA ALA A 155 8.60 9.67 7.51
C ALA A 155 7.10 9.45 7.81
N ILE A 156 6.74 9.24 9.08
CA ILE A 156 5.36 9.10 9.54
C ILE A 156 4.86 10.44 10.07
N ILE A 157 3.89 11.04 9.38
CA ILE A 157 3.37 12.36 9.71
C ILE A 157 1.99 12.20 10.36
N LEU A 158 1.75 12.85 11.49
CA LEU A 158 0.41 12.92 12.08
C LEU A 158 -0.50 13.74 11.16
N PHE A 159 -1.60 13.15 10.70
CA PHE A 159 -2.58 13.87 9.90
C PHE A 159 -3.33 14.85 10.82
N PRO A 160 -3.40 16.15 10.48
CA PRO A 160 -4.17 17.11 11.28
C PRO A 160 -5.67 16.75 11.23
N GLU A 161 -6.33 16.86 12.39
CA GLU A 161 -7.78 16.66 12.52
C GLU A 161 -8.61 17.69 11.75
#